data_AF-A0A7C1G193-F1
#
_entry.id   AF-A0A7C1G193-F1
#
_cell.length_a   1.000
_cell.length_b   1.000
_cell.length_c   1.000
_cell.angle_alpha   90.00
_cell.angle_beta   90.00
_cell.angle_gamma   90.00
#
_symmetry.space_group_name_H-M   'P 1'
#
loop_
_entity.id
_entity.type
_entity.pdbx_description
1 polymer ?
#
loop_
_entity_poly.entity_id
_entity_poly.type
_entity_poly.pdbx_seq_one_letter_code
_entity_poly.pdbx_strand_id
1 'polypeptide(L)'
;MKKLFVLIFIVAMGGLLLTSCGGNGENQNNKMTMRGNQRNGMMMNREKKQNNVSVTAENTKDEKTYTPNIDNGETVYNKVCIACHMTGVAGAPALKNKERWTEIAKKGMKQLHHDAINGFTGNYGVMPPGGTCTGCSDQDLYDAVAFMLQKAGVSAN
;
A
#
# COMPACT_ATOMS: atom_id res chain seq x y z
N MET A 1 -7.86 41.92 18.38
CA MET A 1 -7.11 42.78 19.31
C MET A 1 -7.22 42.21 20.72
N LYS A 2 -6.18 41.52 21.20
CA LYS A 2 -5.71 41.43 22.58
C LYS A 2 -4.42 40.62 22.54
N LYS A 3 -3.32 41.34 22.78
CA LYS A 3 -1.94 40.88 22.80
C LYS A 3 -1.71 40.11 24.10
N LEU A 4 -0.92 39.04 24.08
CA LEU A 4 -0.08 38.70 25.23
C LEU A 4 1.20 38.00 24.76
N PHE A 5 2.26 38.81 24.73
CA PHE A 5 3.67 38.43 24.67
C PHE A 5 4.16 38.16 26.10
N VAL A 6 4.81 37.01 26.38
CA VAL A 6 5.83 36.81 27.45
C VAL A 6 6.64 35.54 27.07
N LEU A 7 7.85 35.68 26.51
CA LEU A 7 9.19 35.49 27.12
C LEU A 7 9.52 34.03 27.54
N ILE A 8 10.33 33.32 26.74
CA ILE A 8 11.78 33.07 26.94
C ILE A 8 12.11 32.20 28.17
N PHE A 9 12.54 30.96 27.91
CA PHE A 9 13.57 30.28 28.71
C PHE A 9 14.62 29.68 27.77
N ILE A 10 15.79 30.31 27.79
CA ILE A 10 17.07 29.79 27.30
C ILE A 10 17.58 28.80 28.37
N VAL A 11 18.35 27.77 27.97
CA VAL A 11 19.66 27.37 28.56
C VAL A 11 19.96 25.86 28.41
N ALA A 12 21.19 25.62 27.90
CA ALA A 12 22.14 24.50 28.11
C ALA A 12 21.79 23.11 27.56
N MET A 13 22.58 22.55 26.62
CA MET A 13 23.98 22.08 26.69
C MET A 13 24.17 20.71 27.36
N GLY A 14 24.88 19.84 26.64
CA GLY A 14 25.47 18.59 27.13
C GLY A 14 24.73 17.36 26.56
N GLY A 15 25.35 16.41 25.87
CA GLY A 15 26.75 16.14 25.61
C GLY A 15 26.83 14.69 25.13
N LEU A 16 27.48 14.49 23.98
CA LEU A 16 28.48 13.46 23.74
C LEU A 16 28.32 12.11 24.47
N LEU A 17 28.00 11.03 23.75
CA LEU A 17 28.72 9.76 23.85
C LEU A 17 28.59 8.94 22.56
N LEU A 18 29.75 8.70 21.95
CA LEU A 18 30.05 7.68 20.93
C LEU A 18 30.00 6.28 21.53
N THR A 19 29.66 5.27 20.72
CA THR A 19 29.93 3.80 20.84
C THR A 19 28.76 3.07 20.17
N SER A 20 28.86 2.09 19.28
CA SER A 20 29.97 1.27 18.75
C SER A 20 29.45 0.47 17.54
N CYS A 21 30.39 0.01 16.71
CA CYS A 21 30.28 -1.05 15.70
C CYS A 21 29.42 -2.27 16.08
N GLY A 22 28.86 -2.91 15.03
CA GLY A 22 28.98 -4.36 14.85
C GLY A 22 27.71 -5.10 14.42
N GLY A 23 27.71 -5.70 13.21
CA GLY A 23 26.74 -6.72 12.83
C GLY A 23 26.55 -6.95 11.33
N ASN A 24 27.56 -7.49 10.65
CA ASN A 24 27.46 -8.07 9.30
C ASN A 24 26.97 -9.53 9.42
N GLY A 25 26.01 -9.95 8.60
CA GLY A 25 25.45 -11.31 8.62
C GLY A 25 24.83 -11.69 7.28
N GLU A 26 25.63 -12.35 6.45
CA GLU A 26 25.37 -12.83 5.10
C GLU A 26 24.13 -13.74 4.96
N ASN A 27 23.36 -13.49 3.88
CA ASN A 27 22.26 -14.30 3.38
C ASN A 27 22.79 -15.45 2.51
N GLN A 28 22.53 -16.69 2.95
CA GLN A 28 22.85 -17.90 2.19
C GLN A 28 21.72 -18.23 1.21
N ASN A 29 21.81 -17.63 0.02
CA ASN A 29 21.07 -18.08 -1.14
C ASN A 29 21.80 -19.23 -1.85
N ASN A 30 21.01 -20.26 -2.20
CA ASN A 30 21.24 -21.30 -3.20
C ASN A 30 21.57 -22.71 -2.68
N LYS A 31 20.56 -23.60 -2.76
CA LYS A 31 20.78 -25.02 -3.03
C LYS A 31 19.61 -25.66 -3.78
N MET A 32 19.94 -26.22 -4.94
CA MET A 32 19.36 -27.41 -5.59
C MET A 32 18.20 -27.29 -6.60
N THR A 33 18.59 -27.06 -7.86
CA THR A 33 18.37 -27.89 -9.07
C THR A 33 17.39 -29.11 -9.03
N MET A 34 16.35 -29.00 -9.87
CA MET A 34 15.93 -29.87 -11.02
C MET A 34 14.98 -31.09 -10.86
N ARG A 35 14.01 -31.08 -11.81
CA ARG A 35 13.37 -32.16 -12.61
C ARG A 35 12.08 -32.83 -12.12
N GLY A 36 11.00 -32.63 -12.89
CA GLY A 36 9.83 -33.52 -12.86
C GLY A 36 8.62 -33.11 -13.72
N ASN A 37 8.69 -33.44 -15.02
CA ASN A 37 7.59 -33.92 -15.87
C ASN A 37 6.24 -33.17 -15.94
N GLN A 38 6.02 -32.43 -17.04
CA GLN A 38 4.68 -32.18 -17.58
C GLN A 38 4.62 -32.57 -19.05
N ARG A 39 4.02 -33.74 -19.30
CA ARG A 39 3.30 -34.03 -20.54
C ARG A 39 1.89 -34.41 -20.11
N ASN A 40 0.90 -33.70 -20.64
CA ASN A 40 -0.34 -34.26 -21.15
C ASN A 40 -1.09 -33.14 -21.87
N GLY A 41 -1.26 -33.32 -23.17
CA GLY A 41 -2.15 -32.49 -23.97
C GLY A 41 -3.60 -32.92 -23.78
N MET A 42 -4.51 -31.95 -23.88
CA MET A 42 -5.75 -32.14 -24.61
C MET A 42 -6.24 -30.78 -25.11
N MET A 43 -6.69 -30.81 -26.35
CA MET A 43 -7.07 -29.71 -27.22
C MET A 43 -8.43 -29.09 -26.83
N MET A 44 -8.47 -27.75 -26.88
CA MET A 44 -9.48 -26.88 -27.52
C MET A 44 -10.93 -26.82 -27.00
N ASN A 45 -11.30 -25.64 -26.50
CA ASN A 45 -12.50 -24.84 -26.87
C ASN A 45 -12.51 -23.51 -26.07
N ARG A 46 -12.04 -22.40 -26.63
CA ARG A 46 -12.73 -21.41 -27.51
C ARG A 46 -13.43 -20.27 -26.73
N GLU A 47 -12.73 -19.12 -26.74
CA GLU A 47 -13.20 -17.72 -26.82
C GLU A 47 -14.01 -17.08 -25.66
N LYS A 48 -13.33 -16.26 -24.83
CA LYS A 48 -13.59 -14.80 -24.72
C LYS A 48 -12.33 -14.01 -24.33
N LYS A 49 -11.70 -13.44 -25.35
CA LYS A 49 -11.01 -12.13 -25.42
C LYS A 49 -10.24 -11.69 -24.16
N GLN A 50 -9.06 -12.26 -23.98
CA GLN A 50 -7.98 -11.67 -23.18
C GLN A 50 -7.34 -10.54 -23.99
N ASN A 51 -7.55 -9.29 -23.58
CA ASN A 51 -6.83 -8.15 -24.16
C ASN A 51 -5.45 -8.08 -23.49
N ASN A 52 -4.52 -8.82 -24.08
CA ASN A 52 -3.08 -8.61 -23.99
C ASN A 52 -2.77 -7.11 -24.16
N VAL A 53 -2.33 -6.46 -23.08
CA VAL A 53 -1.48 -5.27 -23.16
C VAL A 53 -0.10 -5.68 -22.67
N SER A 54 0.79 -5.83 -23.64
CA SER A 54 2.22 -5.95 -23.48
C SER A 54 2.76 -4.68 -22.83
N VAL A 55 3.16 -4.77 -21.56
CA VAL A 55 4.02 -3.76 -20.94
C VAL A 55 5.43 -4.33 -21.01
N THR A 56 6.28 -3.72 -21.85
CA THR A 56 7.70 -4.04 -21.94
C THR A 56 8.41 -3.58 -20.67
N ALA A 57 9.31 -4.45 -20.21
CA ALA A 57 10.28 -4.38 -19.10
C ALA A 57 10.83 -2.95 -18.82
N GLU A 58 11.29 -2.59 -17.60
CA GLU A 58 12.52 -3.11 -16.98
C GLU A 58 12.54 -3.04 -15.42
N ASN A 59 12.83 -4.20 -14.79
CA ASN A 59 13.57 -4.49 -13.52
C ASN A 59 13.08 -3.85 -12.18
N THR A 60 12.83 -4.59 -11.07
CA THR A 60 13.66 -5.65 -10.48
C THR A 60 12.85 -6.63 -9.61
N LYS A 61 13.10 -7.93 -9.79
CA LYS A 61 13.16 -9.07 -8.83
C LYS A 61 12.08 -9.12 -7.72
N ASP A 62 11.32 -10.22 -7.75
CA ASP A 62 10.21 -10.60 -6.87
C ASP A 62 8.89 -9.87 -7.18
N GLU A 63 8.37 -10.04 -8.40
CA GLU A 63 7.04 -9.56 -8.76
C GLU A 63 5.96 -10.39 -8.06
N LYS A 64 5.64 -10.02 -6.81
CA LYS A 64 4.47 -10.52 -6.10
C LYS A 64 3.23 -9.98 -6.81
N THR A 65 2.54 -10.84 -7.56
CA THR A 65 1.27 -10.52 -8.20
C THR A 65 0.15 -10.53 -7.16
N TYR A 66 -0.63 -9.45 -7.12
CA TYR A 66 -1.80 -9.33 -6.24
C TYR A 66 -3.08 -9.47 -7.07
N THR A 67 -3.99 -10.34 -6.63
CA THR A 67 -5.34 -10.45 -7.19
C THR A 67 -6.32 -9.92 -6.14
N PRO A 68 -7.20 -8.95 -6.46
CA PRO A 68 -8.08 -8.38 -5.45
C PRO A 68 -9.14 -9.38 -4.96
N ASN A 69 -9.23 -9.57 -3.65
CA ASN A 69 -10.36 -10.18 -2.98
C ASN A 69 -11.21 -9.11 -2.27
N ILE A 70 -12.35 -8.78 -2.86
CA ILE A 70 -13.20 -7.67 -2.38
C ILE A 70 -13.81 -7.96 -1.00
N ASP A 71 -14.19 -9.21 -0.70
CA ASP A 71 -14.79 -9.59 0.58
C ASP A 71 -13.78 -9.47 1.73
N ASN A 72 -12.54 -9.88 1.48
CA ASN A 72 -11.44 -9.65 2.42
C ASN A 72 -11.16 -8.15 2.58
N GLY A 73 -11.15 -7.41 1.48
CA GLY A 73 -10.95 -5.97 1.47
C GLY A 73 -12.00 -5.22 2.30
N GLU A 74 -13.26 -5.61 2.22
CA GLU A 74 -14.33 -5.08 3.07
C GLU A 74 -14.08 -5.38 4.55
N THR A 75 -13.64 -6.60 4.87
CA THR A 75 -13.32 -7.01 6.24
C THR A 75 -12.20 -6.16 6.83
N VAL A 76 -11.10 -5.99 6.09
CA VAL A 76 -9.97 -5.15 6.49
C VAL A 76 -10.39 -3.68 6.61
N TYR A 77 -11.16 -3.18 5.63
CA TYR A 77 -11.69 -1.82 5.67
C TYR A 77 -12.49 -1.55 6.95
N ASN A 78 -13.44 -2.42 7.27
CA ASN A 78 -14.30 -2.27 8.44
C ASN A 78 -13.53 -2.42 9.76
N LYS A 79 -12.43 -3.19 9.76
CA LYS A 79 -11.60 -3.38 10.95
C LYS A 79 -10.76 -2.15 11.31
N VAL A 80 -10.14 -1.50 10.31
CA VAL A 80 -9.14 -0.44 10.57
C VAL A 80 -9.29 0.81 9.70
N CYS A 81 -9.59 0.66 8.41
CA CYS A 81 -9.56 1.79 7.48
C CYS A 81 -10.77 2.74 7.67
N ILE A 82 -11.91 2.20 8.11
CA ILE A 82 -13.17 2.92 8.27
C ILE A 82 -13.05 4.11 9.22
N ALA A 83 -12.19 4.01 10.25
CA ALA A 83 -11.97 5.04 11.26
C ALA A 83 -11.60 6.40 10.64
N CYS A 84 -10.88 6.39 9.52
CA CYS A 84 -10.49 7.60 8.81
C CYS A 84 -11.27 7.78 7.50
N HIS A 85 -11.45 6.71 6.73
CA HIS A 85 -11.96 6.79 5.37
C HIS A 85 -13.49 6.83 5.26
N MET A 86 -14.25 6.58 6.33
CA MET A 86 -15.72 6.69 6.25
C MET A 86 -16.18 8.12 5.97
N THR A 87 -15.68 9.07 6.76
CA THR A 87 -16.08 10.49 6.71
C THR A 87 -14.94 11.42 6.30
N GLY A 88 -13.71 10.91 6.19
CA GLY A 88 -12.54 11.70 5.80
C GLY A 88 -11.86 12.41 6.97
N VAL A 89 -11.76 11.74 8.13
CA VAL A 89 -11.11 12.28 9.32
C VAL A 89 -9.66 12.67 9.01
N ALA A 90 -9.20 13.78 9.58
CA ALA A 90 -7.85 14.31 9.38
C ALA A 90 -7.46 14.50 7.90
N GLY A 91 -8.47 14.74 7.05
CA GLY A 91 -8.27 14.96 5.62
C GLY A 91 -8.09 13.69 4.80
N ALA A 92 -8.38 12.50 5.36
CA ALA A 92 -8.47 11.26 4.59
C ALA A 92 -9.52 11.37 3.47
N PRO A 93 -9.36 10.67 2.33
CA PRO A 93 -10.40 10.63 1.31
C PRO A 93 -11.62 9.87 1.84
N ALA A 94 -12.73 10.60 2.02
CA ALA A 94 -14.01 10.03 2.42
C ALA A 94 -14.55 9.11 1.33
N LEU A 95 -15.06 7.93 1.70
CA LEU A 95 -15.45 6.88 0.75
C LEU A 95 -16.56 7.30 -0.22
N LYS A 96 -17.44 8.20 0.22
CA LYS A 96 -18.53 8.75 -0.60
C LYS A 96 -18.08 9.86 -1.56
N ASN A 97 -16.84 10.36 -1.46
CA ASN A 97 -16.33 11.43 -2.33
C ASN A 97 -15.70 10.84 -3.61
N LYS A 98 -16.55 10.49 -4.58
CA LYS A 98 -16.14 9.88 -5.85
C LYS A 98 -15.14 10.73 -6.65
N GLU A 99 -15.31 12.05 -6.66
CA GLU A 99 -14.43 12.98 -7.39
C GLU A 99 -12.99 12.89 -6.86
N ARG A 100 -12.84 12.91 -5.53
CA ARG A 100 -11.53 12.76 -4.90
C ARG A 100 -10.90 11.39 -5.17
N TRP A 101 -11.69 10.32 -5.12
CA TRP A 101 -11.20 8.98 -5.45
C TRP A 101 -10.82 8.83 -6.92
N THR A 102 -11.49 9.55 -7.82
CA THR A 102 -11.13 9.57 -9.25
C THR A 102 -9.75 10.16 -9.48
N GLU A 103 -9.42 11.26 -8.80
CA GLU A 103 -8.07 11.85 -8.87
C GLU A 103 -7.00 10.94 -8.25
N ILE A 104 -7.32 10.28 -7.14
CA ILE A 104 -6.43 9.31 -6.48
C ILE A 104 -6.19 8.08 -7.38
N ALA A 105 -7.23 7.59 -8.05
CA ALA A 105 -7.16 6.43 -8.93
C ALA A 105 -6.19 6.61 -10.10
N LYS A 106 -5.89 7.86 -10.51
CA LYS A 106 -4.88 8.17 -11.54
C LYS A 106 -3.46 7.73 -11.17
N LYS A 107 -3.17 7.55 -9.87
CA LYS A 107 -1.89 6.99 -9.41
C LYS A 107 -1.71 5.52 -9.79
N GLY A 108 -2.80 4.81 -10.08
CA GLY A 108 -2.81 3.38 -10.39
C GLY A 108 -2.73 2.49 -9.15
N MET A 109 -3.16 1.24 -9.28
CA MET A 109 -3.26 0.29 -8.15
C MET A 109 -1.92 0.06 -7.45
N LYS A 110 -0.83 -0.06 -8.22
CA LYS A 110 0.50 -0.35 -7.70
C LYS A 110 0.97 0.75 -6.72
N GLN A 111 0.81 2.01 -7.11
CA GLN A 111 1.25 3.13 -6.25
C GLN A 111 0.35 3.27 -5.03
N LEU A 112 -0.97 3.11 -5.19
CA LEU A 112 -1.91 3.20 -4.06
C LEU A 112 -1.65 2.12 -3.01
N HIS A 113 -1.34 0.90 -3.47
CA HIS A 113 -0.97 -0.19 -2.59
C HIS A 113 0.36 0.06 -1.87
N HIS A 114 1.37 0.55 -2.60
CA HIS A 114 2.64 0.97 -2.03
C HIS A 114 2.46 2.06 -0.95
N ASP A 115 1.65 3.09 -1.23
CA ASP A 115 1.31 4.16 -0.30
C ASP A 115 0.58 3.60 0.94
N ALA A 116 -0.25 2.57 0.78
CA ALA A 116 -0.95 1.93 1.90
C ALA A 116 -0.02 1.13 2.82
N ILE A 117 1.00 0.46 2.26
CA ILE A 117 2.00 -0.28 3.05
C ILE A 117 2.93 0.69 3.76
N ASN A 118 3.52 1.63 3.03
CA ASN A 118 4.60 2.47 3.52
C ASN A 118 4.11 3.76 4.20
N GLY A 119 2.82 4.06 4.08
CA GLY A 119 2.25 5.32 4.49
C GLY A 119 2.44 6.39 3.42
N PHE A 120 1.67 7.46 3.54
CA PHE A 120 1.67 8.56 2.58
C PHE A 120 1.36 9.87 3.29
N THR A 121 2.23 10.85 3.10
CA THR A 121 1.96 12.24 3.49
C THR A 121 1.57 13.01 2.24
N GLY A 122 0.35 13.52 2.21
CA GLY A 122 -0.16 14.31 1.11
C GLY A 122 -0.60 15.70 1.55
N ASN A 123 -1.06 16.48 0.58
CA ASN A 123 -1.51 17.87 0.80
C ASN A 123 -2.67 18.00 1.80
N TYR A 124 -3.45 16.93 1.97
CA TYR A 124 -4.66 16.95 2.79
C TYR A 124 -4.47 16.33 4.18
N GLY A 125 -3.43 15.51 4.38
CA GLY A 125 -3.27 14.74 5.61
C GLY A 125 -2.23 13.63 5.48
N VAL A 126 -2.15 12.81 6.52
CA VAL A 126 -1.19 11.72 6.65
C VAL A 126 -1.94 10.40 6.73
N MET A 127 -1.57 9.44 5.88
CA MET A 127 -1.94 8.04 5.96
C MET A 127 -0.79 7.29 6.64
N PRO A 128 -1.00 6.71 7.84
CA PRO A 128 0.04 5.94 8.51
C PRO A 128 0.42 4.67 7.72
N PRO A 129 1.67 4.18 7.89
CA PRO A 129 2.09 2.90 7.33
C PRO A 129 1.15 1.76 7.72
N GLY A 130 0.87 0.87 6.77
CA GLY A 130 -0.05 -0.26 6.92
C GLY A 130 -1.50 0.13 7.23
N GLY A 131 -1.89 1.41 7.09
CA GLY A 131 -3.21 1.89 7.50
C GLY A 131 -3.51 1.62 8.98
N THR A 132 -2.48 1.63 9.84
CA THR A 132 -2.53 1.23 11.27
C THR A 132 -2.87 -0.24 11.55
N CYS A 133 -2.88 -1.10 10.52
CA CYS A 133 -3.08 -2.53 10.69
C CYS A 133 -1.76 -3.23 11.05
N THR A 134 -1.61 -3.64 12.31
CA THR A 134 -0.39 -4.32 12.79
C THR A 134 -0.28 -5.78 12.38
N GLY A 135 -1.35 -6.38 11.85
CA GLY A 135 -1.39 -7.81 11.45
C GLY A 135 -1.90 -8.05 10.04
N CYS A 136 -1.99 -7.01 9.20
CA CYS A 136 -2.37 -7.17 7.80
C CYS A 136 -1.15 -7.56 6.98
N SER A 137 -1.33 -8.54 6.09
CA SER A 137 -0.38 -8.80 5.02
C SER A 137 -0.47 -7.73 3.93
N ASP A 138 0.52 -7.68 3.04
CA ASP A 138 0.43 -6.80 1.86
C ASP A 138 -0.82 -7.10 1.03
N GLN A 139 -1.24 -8.37 0.93
CA GLN A 139 -2.43 -8.76 0.18
C GLN A 139 -3.70 -8.20 0.83
N ASP A 140 -3.79 -8.21 2.16
CA ASP A 140 -4.92 -7.62 2.88
C ASP A 140 -5.05 -6.12 2.62
N LEU A 141 -3.91 -5.42 2.56
CA LEU A 141 -3.89 -3.99 2.23
C LEU A 141 -4.25 -3.75 0.76
N TYR A 142 -3.80 -4.61 -0.15
CA TYR A 142 -4.17 -4.55 -1.56
C TYR A 142 -5.68 -4.71 -1.74
N ASP A 143 -6.26 -5.71 -1.08
CA ASP A 143 -7.69 -6.00 -1.07
C ASP A 143 -8.49 -4.82 -0.52
N ALA A 144 -8.04 -4.22 0.59
CA ALA A 144 -8.69 -3.05 1.19
C ALA A 144 -8.68 -1.84 0.23
N VAL A 145 -7.56 -1.56 -0.43
CA VAL A 145 -7.47 -0.48 -1.43
C VAL A 145 -8.42 -0.74 -2.60
N ALA A 146 -8.45 -1.97 -3.12
CA ALA A 146 -9.35 -2.35 -4.20
C ALA A 146 -10.83 -2.21 -3.80
N PHE A 147 -11.20 -2.69 -2.60
CA PHE A 147 -12.55 -2.52 -2.06
C PHE A 147 -12.93 -1.04 -1.95
N MET A 148 -12.06 -0.18 -1.42
CA MET A 148 -12.36 1.25 -1.27
C MET A 148 -12.58 1.94 -2.62
N LEU A 149 -11.76 1.63 -3.63
CA LEU A 149 -11.94 2.16 -4.99
C LEU A 149 -13.27 1.70 -5.57
N GLN A 150 -13.59 0.40 -5.46
CA GLN A 150 -14.86 -0.16 -5.93
C GLN A 150 -16.05 0.51 -5.22
N LYS A 151 -15.99 0.68 -3.90
CA LYS A 151 -17.05 1.28 -3.11
C LYS A 151 -17.23 2.78 -3.40
N ALA A 152 -16.15 3.47 -3.75
CA ALA A 152 -16.18 4.84 -4.26
C ALA A 152 -16.67 4.92 -5.73
N GLY A 153 -16.85 3.78 -6.40
CA GLY A 153 -17.34 3.70 -7.78
C GLY A 153 -16.28 4.11 -8.81
N VAL A 154 -15.00 3.84 -8.53
CA VAL A 154 -13.85 4.10 -9.40
C VAL A 154 -12.96 2.86 -9.51
N SER A 155 -12.18 2.77 -10.58
CA SER A 155 -11.13 1.76 -10.76
C SER A 155 -9.81 2.48 -10.99
N ALA A 156 -8.74 2.03 -10.35
CA ALA A 156 -7.41 2.56 -10.63
C ALA A 156 -6.81 1.89 -11.87
N ASN A 157 -6.13 2.71 -12.66
CA ASN A 157 -5.64 2.39 -14.00
C ASN A 157 -4.31 1.63 -13.95
#